data_AF-A0A7X0EYA6-F1
#
_entry.id   AF-A0A7X0EYA6-F1
#
_cell.length_a   1.000
_cell.length_b   1.000
_cell.length_c   1.000
_cell.angle_alpha   90.00
_cell.angle_beta   90.00
_cell.angle_gamma   90.00
#
_symmetry.space_group_name_H-M   'P 1'
#
loop_
_entity.id
_entity.type
_entity.pdbx_description
1 polymer ?
#
loop_
_entity_poly.entity_id
_entity_poly.type
_entity_poly.pdbx_seq_one_letter_code
_entity_poly.pdbx_strand_id
1 'polypeptide(L)' 'MPAWIHAPTTSVDVFAAASVRMWEEIANRDSVPWTEGMACAARDWHKHRQALRAALDI' A
#
# COMPACT_ATOMS: atom_id res chain seq x y z
N MET A 1 16.20 7.50 11.95
CA MET A 1 14.79 7.04 11.88
C MET A 1 14.29 7.19 10.46
N PRO A 2 13.48 6.26 9.94
CA PRO A 2 12.86 6.41 8.63
C PRO A 2 11.99 7.68 8.55
N ALA A 3 12.14 8.45 7.47
CA ALA A 3 11.45 9.73 7.29
C ALA A 3 9.91 9.62 7.33
N TRP A 4 9.36 8.44 6.99
CA TRP A 4 7.92 8.20 6.95
C TRP A 4 7.25 8.14 8.34
N ILE A 5 8.02 8.02 9.43
CA ILE A 5 7.47 8.00 10.80
C ILE A 5 6.82 9.35 11.15
N HIS A 6 7.30 10.44 10.57
CA HIS A 6 6.76 11.78 10.80
C HIS A 6 5.80 12.24 9.70
N ALA A 7 5.53 11.40 8.70
CA ALA A 7 4.60 11.74 7.63
C ALA A 7 3.16 11.76 8.17
N PRO A 8 2.29 12.67 7.69
CA PRO A 8 0.88 12.64 8.03
C PRO A 8 0.26 11.29 7.68
N THR A 9 -0.58 10.76 8.56
CA THR A 9 -1.32 9.49 8.38
C THR A 9 -2.01 9.44 7.02
N THR A 10 -2.69 10.53 6.63
CA THR A 10 -3.38 10.65 5.34
C THR A 10 -2.44 10.53 4.15
N SER A 11 -1.24 11.10 4.22
CA SER A 11 -0.25 11.01 3.12
C SER A 11 0.23 9.58 2.93
N VAL A 12 0.47 8.84 4.02
CA VAL A 12 0.85 7.43 3.97
C VAL A 12 -0.29 6.57 3.43
N ASP A 13 -1.54 6.86 3.79
CA ASP A 13 -2.73 6.18 3.24
C ASP A 13 -2.86 6.37 1.73
N VAL A 14 -2.72 7.62 1.26
CA VAL A 14 -2.74 7.94 -0.17
C VAL A 14 -1.63 7.20 -0.90
N PHE A 15 -0.43 7.16 -0.33
CA PHE A 15 0.70 6.44 -0.90
C PHE A 15 0.46 4.92 -0.96
N ALA A 16 -0.12 4.33 0.09
CA ALA A 16 -0.48 2.91 0.10
C ALA A 16 -1.52 2.59 -0.98
N ALA A 17 -2.55 3.44 -1.13
CA ALA A 17 -3.57 3.28 -2.18
C ALA A 17 -2.98 3.44 -3.59
N ALA A 18 -2.08 4.41 -3.80
CA ALA A 18 -1.38 4.60 -5.07
C ALA A 18 -0.48 3.39 -5.41
N SER A 19 0.18 2.82 -4.40
CA SER A 19 1.03 1.63 -4.57
C SER A 19 0.23 0.42 -5.05
N VAL A 20 -0.99 0.20 -4.52
CA VAL A 20 -1.89 -0.86 -5.01
C VAL A 20 -2.16 -0.68 -6.51
N ARG A 21 -2.60 0.51 -6.93
CA ARG A 21 -2.93 0.79 -8.33
C ARG A 21 -1.74 0.57 -9.26
N MET A 22 -0.57 1.07 -8.87
CA MET A 22 0.66 0.94 -9.66
C MET A 22 1.05 -0.53 -9.82
N TRP A 23 1.08 -1.31 -8.74
CA TRP A 23 1.50 -2.71 -8.81
C TRP A 23 0.46 -3.61 -9.48
N GLU A 24 -0.83 -3.30 -9.38
CA GLU A 24 -1.88 -3.97 -10.15
C GLU A 24 -1.74 -3.71 -11.65
N GLU A 25 -1.43 -2.47 -12.05
CA GLU A 25 -1.14 -2.14 -13.45
C GLU A 25 0.10 -2.88 -13.98
N ILE A 26 1.17 -2.93 -13.20
CA ILE A 26 2.40 -3.66 -13.56
C ILE A 26 2.11 -5.16 -13.69
N ALA A 27 1.49 -5.78 -12.69
CA ALA A 27 1.20 -7.21 -12.70
C ALA A 27 0.24 -7.60 -13.84
N ASN A 28 -0.71 -6.73 -14.20
CA ASN A 28 -1.59 -6.96 -15.34
C ASN A 28 -0.86 -6.88 -16.69
N ARG A 29 0.14 -5.99 -16.82
CA ARG A 29 0.92 -5.83 -18.06
C ARG A 29 2.01 -6.88 -18.23
N ASP A 30 2.66 -7.27 -17.13
CA ASP A 30 3.75 -8.23 -17.10
C ASP A 30 3.58 -9.15 -15.88
N SER A 31 2.77 -10.19 -16.07
CA SER A 31 2.41 -11.15 -15.03
C SER A 31 3.54 -12.17 -14.85
N VAL A 32 4.46 -11.84 -13.96
CA VAL A 32 5.54 -12.72 -13.51
C VAL A 32 5.46 -12.85 -11.99
N PRO A 33 5.95 -13.95 -11.39
CA PRO A 33 5.68 -14.24 -9.98
C PRO A 33 6.03 -13.11 -9.01
N TRP A 34 7.08 -12.34 -9.30
CA TRP A 34 7.47 -11.23 -8.44
C TRP A 34 6.56 -10.00 -8.57
N THR A 35 5.99 -9.69 -9.74
CA THR A 35 5.06 -8.56 -9.91
C THR A 35 3.71 -8.85 -9.26
N GLU A 36 3.24 -10.09 -9.37
CA GLU A 36 2.07 -10.59 -8.66
C GLU A 36 2.26 -10.53 -7.14
N GLY A 37 3.44 -10.93 -6.66
CA GLY A 37 3.82 -10.83 -5.25
C GLY A 37 3.80 -9.38 -4.74
N MET A 38 4.32 -8.44 -5.53
CA MET A 38 4.30 -7.01 -5.18
C MET A 38 2.87 -6.46 -5.14
N ALA A 39 2.01 -6.84 -6.09
CA ALA A 39 0.60 -6.46 -6.07
C ALA A 39 -0.13 -7.01 -4.83
N CYS A 40 0.18 -8.24 -4.43
CA CYS A 40 -0.36 -8.83 -3.20
C CYS A 40 0.10 -8.07 -1.96
N ALA A 41 1.41 -7.84 -1.82
CA ALA A 41 1.98 -7.12 -0.68
C ALA A 41 1.43 -5.68 -0.57
N ALA A 42 1.25 -4.98 -1.69
CA ALA A 42 0.66 -3.65 -1.72
C ALA A 42 -0.79 -3.66 -1.20
N ARG A 43 -1.60 -4.66 -1.60
CA ARG A 43 -2.98 -4.82 -1.11
C ARG A 43 -3.02 -5.11 0.38
N ASP A 44 -2.16 -6.01 0.86
CA ASP A 44 -2.13 -6.39 2.27
C ASP A 44 -1.71 -5.21 3.15
N TRP A 45 -0.72 -4.43 2.70
CA TRP A 45 -0.33 -3.21 3.41
C TRP A 45 -1.44 -2.17 3.45
N HIS A 46 -2.14 -1.95 2.33
CA HIS A 46 -3.26 -1.02 2.28
C HIS A 46 -4.41 -1.44 3.21
N LYS A 47 -4.75 -2.73 3.25
CA LYS A 47 -5.74 -3.28 4.19
C LYS A 47 -5.32 -3.12 5.65
N HIS A 48 -4.06 -3.42 5.95
CA HIS A 48 -3.51 -3.23 7.30
C HIS A 48 -3.62 -1.77 7.75
N ARG A 49 -3.27 -0.82 6.88
CA ARG A 49 -3.42 0.62 7.11
C ARG A 49 -4.88 1.02 7.39
N GLN A 50 -5.83 0.51 6.59
CA GLN A 50 -7.26 0.78 6.80
C GLN A 50 -7.77 0.24 8.14
N ALA A 51 -7.36 -0.97 8.52
CA ALA A 51 -7.71 -1.56 9.80
C ALA A 51 -7.10 -0.77 10.97
N LEU A 52 -5.83 -0.36 10.86
CA LEU A 52 -5.17 0.48 11.86
C LEU A 52 -5.88 1.82 12.02
N ARG A 53 -6.32 2.43 10.93
CA ARG A 53 -7.07 3.68 10.95
C ARG A 53 -8.41 3.52 11.67
N ALA A 54 -9.16 2.48 11.32
CA ALA A 54 -10.44 2.17 11.98
C ALA A 54 -10.28 1.85 13.48
N ALA A 55 -9.17 1.22 13.87
CA ALA A 55 -8.89 0.91 15.28
C ALA A 55 -8.46 2.13 16.11
N LEU A 56 -7.99 3.20 15.46
CA LEU A 56 -7.42 4.39 16.11
C LEU A 56 -8.33 5.63 16.04
N ASP A 57 -9.48 5.56 15.36
CA ASP A 57 -10.41 6.70 15.15
C ASP A 57 -9.73 7.98 14.61
N ILE A 58 -8.68 7.83 13.79
CA ILE A 58 -7.93 8.92 13.14
C ILE A 58 -8.08 8.94 11.62
#